data_AF-M2X154-F1
#
_entry.id   AF-M2X154-F1
#
_cell.length_a   1.000
_cell.length_b   1.000
_cell.length_c   1.000
_cell.angle_alpha   90.00
_cell.angle_beta   90.00
_cell.angle_gamma   90.00
#
_symmetry.space_group_name_H-M   'P 1'
#
loop_
_entity.id
_entity.type
_entity.pdbx_description
1 polymer ?
#
loop_
_entity_poly.entity_id
_entity_poly.type
_entity_poly.pdbx_seq_one_letter_code
_entity_poly.pdbx_strand_id
1 'polypeptide(L)'
;MQWGFVTWREVSSYRIPTSFLFTQKHICYCSKLHELCKGLPLIGQLSSPLTRSCLGSSNLSVTESSKIQHPIHQNLENSKNLQYTTFPEDLLFHWFENNPENEDFYSLWQQLSNQLAHLPGAKRSILNLCQARIFACSKYSLYRVKRGLHIAQVLCEIQADFLTIVAGILVNIPSNSPVQNLSIGSGFQVLVESVSRSLSFIWSCFGRCDTESAKMVQDLYQHAKDKRGLLIALVVFLIDLRYQCNSPFSIAGIDESLAKICLHVLAPVASCLGIWKLQLELEEVAFHVLYPTEYESLSRHIGRILQQRSKILEYARFHICRLLDTSSKIQNQILSFTVHGRVKGLYSIYKKMKRGRKLKEIYDLIALRIIIKPRNPMKEVQACYSVLTIVEQRWCPVAYRNKDFIKYPKLNGYRALHTTVILNKIPFEVQIRSEEMHYHAEYGNSAHFLYKLSQSSDSDQGV
;
A
#
# COMPACT_ATOMS: atom_id res chain seq x y z
N MET A 1 2.84 -11.03 25.59
CA MET A 1 2.28 -9.86 24.88
C MET A 1 3.22 -9.52 23.74
N GLN A 2 2.72 -9.49 22.50
CA GLN A 2 3.53 -9.05 21.36
C GLN A 2 3.61 -7.53 21.36
N TRP A 3 4.84 -7.02 21.27
CA TRP A 3 5.07 -5.69 20.71
C TRP A 3 4.75 -5.79 19.22
N GLY A 4 3.90 -4.90 18.69
CA GLY A 4 3.64 -4.83 17.26
C GLY A 4 4.87 -4.32 16.52
N PHE A 5 5.78 -5.21 16.17
CA PHE A 5 7.04 -4.91 15.49
C PHE A 5 6.93 -5.29 14.02
N VAL A 6 6.15 -4.49 13.27
CA VAL A 6 6.01 -4.59 11.81
C VAL A 6 7.35 -4.23 11.15
N THR A 7 8.24 -5.19 11.22
CA THR A 7 9.40 -5.41 10.37
C THR A 7 8.95 -6.34 9.25
N TRP A 8 9.70 -6.37 8.15
CA TRP A 8 9.40 -7.24 7.00
C TRP A 8 9.17 -8.73 7.37
N ARG A 9 9.70 -9.23 8.51
CA ARG A 9 9.46 -10.60 8.99
C ARG A 9 8.03 -10.90 9.45
N GLU A 10 7.26 -9.90 9.89
CA GLU A 10 5.83 -10.12 10.17
C GLU A 10 5.03 -10.19 8.86
N VAL A 11 5.45 -9.44 7.83
CA VAL A 11 4.89 -9.44 6.47
C VAL A 11 5.27 -10.71 5.69
N SER A 12 6.45 -11.29 5.94
CA SER A 12 6.91 -12.55 5.32
C SER A 12 6.21 -13.81 5.86
N SER A 13 5.12 -13.66 6.61
CA SER A 13 4.22 -14.76 7.01
C SER A 13 3.45 -15.33 5.81
N TYR A 14 3.26 -14.54 4.75
CA TYR A 14 2.75 -14.99 3.45
C TYR A 14 3.79 -15.82 2.66
N ARG A 15 4.05 -17.04 3.11
CA ARG A 15 4.72 -18.06 2.29
C ARG A 15 3.75 -18.60 1.25
N ILE A 16 3.96 -18.26 -0.02
CA ILE A 16 3.29 -18.95 -1.13
C ILE A 16 3.78 -20.41 -1.15
N PRO A 17 2.90 -21.43 -1.17
CA PRO A 17 3.30 -22.84 -1.19
C PRO A 17 4.19 -23.20 -2.38
N THR A 18 5.25 -23.97 -2.15
CA THR A 18 6.35 -24.22 -3.10
C THR A 18 6.08 -25.34 -4.11
N SER A 19 4.82 -25.61 -4.46
CA SER A 19 4.42 -26.77 -5.26
C SER A 19 3.69 -26.36 -6.55
N PHE A 20 4.43 -26.09 -7.63
CA PHE A 20 3.87 -25.98 -8.98
C PHE A 20 4.77 -26.65 -10.03
N LEU A 21 4.25 -27.74 -10.62
CA LEU A 21 4.82 -28.42 -11.79
C LEU A 21 3.86 -28.22 -12.97
N PHE A 22 4.29 -27.47 -13.99
CA PHE A 22 3.49 -27.28 -15.19
C PHE A 22 3.38 -28.59 -15.99
N THR A 23 2.16 -29.08 -16.21
CA THR A 23 1.87 -30.21 -17.11
C THR A 23 0.67 -29.89 -18.00
N GLN A 24 0.53 -30.61 -19.12
CA GLN A 24 -0.35 -30.25 -20.25
C GLN A 24 -1.87 -30.30 -19.98
N LYS A 25 -2.32 -30.62 -18.75
CA LYS A 25 -3.74 -30.82 -18.41
C LYS A 25 -4.64 -29.59 -18.60
N HIS A 26 -4.10 -28.36 -18.55
CA HIS A 26 -4.88 -27.12 -18.63
C HIS A 26 -5.73 -26.98 -19.92
N ILE A 27 -5.31 -27.57 -21.04
CA ILE A 27 -6.06 -27.47 -22.32
C ILE A 27 -7.42 -28.16 -22.23
N CYS A 28 -7.55 -29.24 -21.46
CA CYS A 28 -8.78 -30.03 -21.37
C CYS A 28 -9.88 -29.33 -20.54
N TYR A 29 -9.50 -28.59 -19.49
CA TYR A 29 -10.44 -27.93 -18.58
C TYR A 29 -11.24 -26.79 -19.22
N CYS A 30 -10.66 -26.10 -20.22
CA CYS A 30 -11.35 -25.03 -20.95
C CYS A 30 -12.67 -25.50 -21.60
N SER A 31 -12.75 -26.76 -22.02
CA SER A 31 -13.96 -27.33 -22.62
C SER A 31 -15.11 -27.44 -21.60
N LYS A 32 -14.81 -27.83 -20.35
CA LYS A 32 -15.81 -27.95 -19.27
C LYS A 32 -16.33 -26.60 -18.76
N LEU A 33 -15.48 -25.57 -18.70
CA LEU A 33 -15.94 -24.21 -18.40
C LEU A 33 -16.76 -23.63 -19.55
N HIS A 34 -16.45 -23.97 -20.80
CA HIS A 34 -17.25 -23.57 -21.96
C HIS A 34 -18.64 -24.23 -21.95
N GLU A 35 -18.74 -25.52 -21.58
CA GLU A 35 -20.01 -26.23 -21.34
C GLU A 35 -20.87 -25.53 -20.28
N LEU A 36 -20.32 -25.24 -19.09
CA LEU A 36 -21.06 -24.60 -17.99
C LEU A 36 -21.61 -23.20 -18.36
N CYS A 37 -20.90 -22.47 -19.21
CA CYS A 37 -21.34 -21.15 -19.68
C CYS A 37 -22.45 -21.20 -20.75
N LYS A 38 -22.82 -22.36 -21.31
CA LYS A 38 -23.89 -22.47 -22.35
C LYS A 38 -25.29 -22.11 -21.83
N GLY A 39 -25.50 -22.12 -20.51
CA GLY A 39 -26.78 -21.73 -19.89
C GLY A 39 -27.00 -20.22 -19.78
N LEU A 40 -26.01 -19.39 -20.10
CA LEU A 40 -26.12 -17.92 -20.05
C LEU A 40 -26.33 -17.34 -21.46
N PRO A 41 -27.19 -16.31 -21.62
CA PRO A 41 -27.52 -15.76 -22.95
C PRO A 41 -26.35 -14.96 -23.55
N LEU A 42 -25.54 -15.63 -24.36
CA LEU A 42 -24.47 -15.02 -25.16
C LEU A 42 -24.66 -15.33 -26.65
N ILE A 43 -24.70 -14.27 -27.46
CA ILE A 43 -24.90 -14.32 -28.90
C ILE A 43 -23.56 -14.47 -29.62
N GLY A 44 -23.53 -15.30 -30.67
CA GLY A 44 -22.46 -15.32 -31.68
C GLY A 44 -21.42 -16.43 -31.53
N GLN A 45 -21.59 -17.50 -32.30
CA GLN A 45 -20.53 -18.49 -32.51
C GLN A 45 -19.40 -17.90 -33.38
N LEU A 46 -18.15 -18.22 -33.06
CA LEU A 46 -17.02 -18.08 -33.98
C LEU A 46 -16.21 -19.38 -33.97
N SER A 47 -16.29 -20.12 -35.07
CA SER A 47 -15.71 -21.46 -35.21
C SER A 47 -14.84 -21.56 -36.46
N SER A 48 -13.51 -21.54 -36.29
CA SER A 48 -12.56 -22.14 -37.23
C SER A 48 -11.22 -22.45 -36.52
N PRO A 49 -10.48 -23.51 -36.92
CA PRO A 49 -9.29 -23.96 -36.21
C PRO A 49 -7.97 -23.67 -36.94
N LEU A 50 -6.91 -23.28 -36.21
CA LEU A 50 -5.53 -23.33 -36.72
C LEU A 50 -4.55 -23.75 -35.61
N THR A 51 -3.86 -24.88 -35.83
CA THR A 51 -2.71 -25.32 -35.03
C THR A 51 -1.68 -26.03 -35.93
N ARG A 52 -0.41 -25.59 -35.83
CA ARG A 52 0.84 -26.23 -36.35
C ARG A 52 1.12 -26.24 -37.87
N SER A 53 2.01 -25.34 -38.28
CA SER A 53 3.32 -25.64 -38.92
C SER A 53 4.18 -24.36 -38.80
N CYS A 54 5.37 -24.37 -38.19
CA CYS A 54 6.67 -24.92 -38.63
C CYS A 54 7.34 -24.12 -39.76
N LEU A 55 8.48 -23.51 -39.42
CA LEU A 55 9.68 -23.25 -40.25
C LEU A 55 9.51 -22.68 -41.67
N GLY A 56 10.10 -21.50 -41.93
CA GLY A 56 10.32 -21.02 -43.30
C GLY A 56 10.85 -19.59 -43.36
N SER A 57 11.80 -19.35 -44.27
CA SER A 57 12.40 -18.04 -44.52
C SER A 57 11.87 -17.37 -45.79
N SER A 58 12.21 -16.08 -45.93
CA SER A 58 12.40 -15.31 -47.18
C SER A 58 11.20 -14.83 -48.01
N ASN A 59 11.21 -13.50 -48.21
CA ASN A 59 10.98 -12.74 -49.45
C ASN A 59 9.56 -12.51 -50.04
N LEU A 60 9.39 -11.24 -50.46
CA LEU A 60 8.43 -10.69 -51.45
C LEU A 60 6.93 -10.71 -51.06
N SER A 61 6.09 -9.75 -51.47
CA SER A 61 6.33 -8.42 -52.09
C SER A 61 5.11 -7.50 -51.85
N VAL A 62 5.23 -6.20 -52.14
CA VAL A 62 4.11 -5.23 -52.08
C VAL A 62 3.49 -5.06 -53.48
N THR A 63 2.17 -5.24 -53.59
CA THR A 63 1.31 -4.78 -54.69
C THR A 63 -0.07 -4.38 -54.15
N GLU A 64 -0.85 -3.62 -54.92
CA GLU A 64 -1.89 -2.74 -54.38
C GLU A 64 -3.34 -3.23 -54.50
N SER A 65 -4.17 -2.72 -53.57
CA SER A 65 -5.59 -2.37 -53.75
C SER A 65 -6.60 -3.44 -54.22
N SER A 66 -7.50 -3.82 -53.32
CA SER A 66 -8.93 -3.95 -53.64
C SER A 66 -9.79 -3.58 -52.43
N LYS A 67 -11.02 -3.10 -52.66
CA LYS A 67 -11.91 -2.62 -51.59
C LYS A 67 -12.64 -3.80 -50.94
N ILE A 68 -12.37 -4.09 -49.67
CA ILE A 68 -13.18 -5.00 -48.84
C ILE A 68 -13.60 -4.26 -47.57
N GLN A 69 -14.87 -3.87 -47.48
CA GLN A 69 -15.48 -3.41 -46.23
C GLN A 69 -15.82 -4.64 -45.37
N HIS A 70 -15.00 -4.92 -44.35
CA HIS A 70 -15.31 -6.00 -43.40
C HIS A 70 -16.51 -5.62 -42.51
N PRO A 71 -17.45 -6.54 -42.23
CA PRO A 71 -18.72 -6.27 -41.54
C PRO A 71 -18.58 -6.13 -40.01
N ILE A 72 -17.49 -5.50 -39.55
CA ILE A 72 -17.19 -5.30 -38.12
C ILE A 72 -17.93 -4.06 -37.57
N HIS A 73 -18.17 -3.04 -38.41
CA HIS A 73 -18.68 -1.74 -37.96
C HIS A 73 -20.17 -1.69 -37.57
N GLN A 74 -21.01 -2.64 -37.99
CA GLN A 74 -22.46 -2.59 -37.72
C GLN A 74 -22.88 -3.22 -36.37
N ASN A 75 -22.06 -4.07 -35.76
CA ASN A 75 -22.42 -4.76 -34.51
C ASN A 75 -22.03 -4.01 -33.22
N LEU A 76 -21.41 -2.83 -33.33
CA LEU A 76 -20.99 -2.01 -32.16
C LEU A 76 -22.07 -1.03 -31.66
N GLU A 77 -23.16 -0.83 -32.40
CA GLU A 77 -24.23 0.09 -31.97
C GLU A 77 -25.24 -0.57 -31.03
N ASN A 78 -25.51 -1.87 -31.22
CA ASN A 78 -26.50 -2.63 -30.45
C ASN A 78 -26.04 -2.99 -29.02
N SER A 79 -24.76 -2.83 -28.68
CA SER A 79 -24.22 -3.14 -27.34
C SER A 79 -24.44 -2.05 -26.29
N LYS A 80 -25.06 -0.91 -26.64
CA LYS A 80 -25.25 0.25 -25.74
C LYS A 80 -26.14 -0.01 -24.51
N ASN A 81 -26.93 -1.10 -24.50
CA ASN A 81 -27.91 -1.41 -23.45
C ASN A 81 -27.57 -2.61 -22.54
N LEU A 82 -26.32 -3.11 -22.57
CA LEU A 82 -25.88 -4.15 -21.64
C LEU A 82 -25.69 -3.60 -20.21
N GLN A 83 -26.79 -3.53 -19.45
CA GLN A 83 -26.74 -3.34 -18.01
C GLN A 83 -26.11 -4.59 -17.37
N TYR A 84 -24.94 -4.43 -16.74
CA TYR A 84 -24.26 -5.50 -16.01
C TYR A 84 -24.89 -5.74 -14.64
N THR A 85 -26.20 -6.04 -14.61
CA THR A 85 -26.95 -6.39 -13.40
C THR A 85 -26.58 -7.79 -12.93
N THR A 86 -25.74 -7.86 -11.89
CA THR A 86 -25.40 -9.04 -11.08
C THR A 86 -24.86 -10.26 -11.84
N PHE A 87 -23.54 -10.47 -11.74
CA PHE A 87 -22.99 -11.83 -11.81
C PHE A 87 -23.27 -12.56 -10.49
N PRO A 88 -23.59 -13.87 -10.50
CA PRO A 88 -23.72 -14.66 -9.27
C PRO A 88 -22.38 -14.78 -8.52
N GLU A 89 -22.39 -14.63 -7.20
CA GLU A 89 -21.20 -14.80 -6.36
C GLU A 89 -20.71 -16.26 -6.36
N ASP A 90 -21.65 -17.21 -6.55
CA ASP A 90 -21.42 -18.66 -6.60
C ASP A 90 -20.43 -19.05 -7.71
N LEU A 91 -20.48 -18.38 -8.87
CA LEU A 91 -19.56 -18.63 -9.99
C LEU A 91 -18.11 -18.27 -9.66
N LEU A 92 -17.89 -17.33 -8.73
CA LEU A 92 -16.54 -17.02 -8.25
C LEU A 92 -16.03 -18.13 -7.33
N PHE A 93 -16.81 -18.48 -6.30
CA PHE A 93 -16.42 -19.49 -5.32
C PHE A 93 -16.23 -20.86 -5.98
N HIS A 94 -17.13 -21.25 -6.88
CA HIS A 94 -17.01 -22.49 -7.64
C HIS A 94 -15.76 -22.54 -8.53
N TRP A 95 -15.28 -21.40 -9.06
CA TRP A 95 -13.98 -21.38 -9.77
C TRP A 95 -12.80 -21.66 -8.83
N PHE A 96 -12.83 -21.15 -7.59
CA PHE A 96 -11.76 -21.40 -6.61
C PHE A 96 -11.82 -22.81 -6.00
N GLU A 97 -13.01 -23.34 -5.70
CA GLU A 97 -13.19 -24.72 -5.24
C GLU A 97 -12.60 -25.75 -6.22
N ASN A 98 -12.79 -25.51 -7.53
CA ASN A 98 -12.23 -26.36 -8.60
C ASN A 98 -10.71 -26.19 -8.81
N ASN A 99 -10.05 -25.26 -8.11
CA ASN A 99 -8.61 -25.02 -8.18
C ASN A 99 -7.99 -24.95 -6.76
N PRO A 100 -8.02 -26.05 -5.97
CA PRO A 100 -7.74 -26.06 -4.52
C PRO A 100 -6.30 -25.65 -4.14
N GLU A 101 -5.37 -25.63 -5.09
CA GLU A 101 -4.04 -25.01 -5.04
C GLU A 101 -4.04 -23.46 -4.81
N ASN A 102 -5.15 -22.89 -4.31
CA ASN A 102 -5.39 -21.46 -4.14
C ASN A 102 -5.98 -21.07 -2.77
N GLU A 103 -5.71 -21.80 -1.69
CA GLU A 103 -6.15 -21.44 -0.31
C GLU A 103 -5.81 -19.99 0.08
N ASP A 104 -4.67 -19.45 -0.41
CA ASP A 104 -4.30 -18.03 -0.29
C ASP A 104 -5.43 -17.08 -0.74
N PHE A 105 -6.14 -17.38 -1.83
CA PHE A 105 -7.09 -16.44 -2.42
C PHE A 105 -8.28 -16.21 -1.50
N TYR A 106 -8.86 -17.28 -0.96
CA TYR A 106 -10.06 -17.17 -0.13
C TYR A 106 -9.77 -16.40 1.17
N SER A 107 -8.61 -16.63 1.78
CA SER A 107 -8.15 -15.89 2.95
C SER A 107 -7.85 -14.41 2.64
N LEU A 108 -7.10 -14.11 1.57
CA LEU A 108 -6.87 -12.72 1.10
C LEU A 108 -8.18 -11.99 0.77
N TRP A 109 -9.15 -12.70 0.16
CA TRP A 109 -10.46 -12.16 -0.17
C TRP A 109 -11.31 -11.88 1.07
N GLN A 110 -11.37 -12.81 2.04
CA GLN A 110 -12.07 -12.57 3.31
C GLN A 110 -11.46 -11.38 4.08
N GLN A 111 -10.12 -11.28 4.15
CA GLN A 111 -9.44 -10.14 4.75
C GLN A 111 -9.86 -8.81 4.10
N LEU A 112 -9.84 -8.75 2.76
CA LEU A 112 -10.25 -7.55 2.01
C LEU A 112 -11.74 -7.23 2.21
N SER A 113 -12.62 -8.24 2.18
CA SER A 113 -14.05 -8.05 2.45
C SER A 113 -14.29 -7.50 3.87
N ASN A 114 -13.55 -7.98 4.87
CA ASN A 114 -13.63 -7.45 6.23
C ASN A 114 -13.13 -6.00 6.32
N GLN A 115 -12.02 -5.66 5.65
CA GLN A 115 -11.54 -4.26 5.56
C GLN A 115 -12.56 -3.33 4.88
N LEU A 116 -13.23 -3.80 3.82
CA LEU A 116 -14.33 -3.09 3.14
C LEU A 116 -15.63 -3.04 3.98
N ALA A 117 -15.61 -3.52 5.23
CA ALA A 117 -16.60 -3.31 6.31
C ALA A 117 -17.38 -1.99 6.23
N HIS A 118 -16.62 -0.90 6.10
CA HIS A 118 -17.07 0.48 6.34
C HIS A 118 -17.66 1.20 5.10
N LEU A 119 -17.81 0.53 3.96
CA LEU A 119 -18.30 1.13 2.71
C LEU A 119 -19.61 0.46 2.25
N PRO A 120 -20.80 1.03 2.57
CA PRO A 120 -22.10 0.51 2.15
C PRO A 120 -22.24 0.47 0.62
N GLY A 121 -22.79 -0.63 0.08
CA GLY A 121 -22.98 -0.84 -1.37
C GLY A 121 -21.69 -1.12 -2.15
N ALA A 122 -20.64 -0.33 -1.89
CA ALA A 122 -19.31 -0.42 -2.47
C ALA A 122 -18.72 -1.83 -2.46
N LYS A 123 -18.94 -2.62 -1.40
CA LYS A 123 -18.55 -4.04 -1.33
C LYS A 123 -19.01 -4.83 -2.56
N ARG A 124 -20.29 -4.73 -2.93
CA ARG A 124 -20.89 -5.51 -4.02
C ARG A 124 -20.41 -5.03 -5.38
N SER A 125 -20.19 -3.72 -5.53
CA SER A 125 -19.56 -3.15 -6.72
C SER A 125 -18.10 -3.61 -6.87
N ILE A 126 -17.30 -3.60 -5.79
CA ILE A 126 -15.92 -4.12 -5.79
C ILE A 126 -15.88 -5.63 -6.05
N LEU A 127 -16.80 -6.41 -5.46
CA LEU A 127 -17.00 -7.83 -5.77
C LEU A 127 -17.18 -8.04 -7.27
N ASN A 128 -18.18 -7.40 -7.86
CA ASN A 128 -18.48 -7.50 -9.30
C ASN A 128 -17.28 -7.09 -10.16
N LEU A 129 -16.49 -6.10 -9.74
CA LEU A 129 -15.30 -5.63 -10.47
C LEU A 129 -14.09 -6.56 -10.32
N CYS A 130 -13.87 -7.16 -9.14
CA CYS A 130 -12.90 -8.22 -8.92
C CYS A 130 -13.28 -9.49 -9.71
N GLN A 131 -14.54 -9.89 -9.67
CA GLN A 131 -15.11 -11.01 -10.43
C GLN A 131 -14.96 -10.78 -11.94
N ALA A 132 -15.28 -9.60 -12.45
CA ALA A 132 -15.14 -9.28 -13.86
C ALA A 132 -13.66 -9.15 -14.28
N ARG A 133 -12.75 -8.70 -13.40
CA ARG A 133 -11.28 -8.80 -13.60
C ARG A 133 -10.84 -10.26 -13.69
N ILE A 134 -11.36 -11.15 -12.83
CA ILE A 134 -11.05 -12.59 -12.83
C ILE A 134 -11.56 -13.24 -14.12
N PHE A 135 -12.79 -12.96 -14.53
CA PHE A 135 -13.39 -13.43 -15.77
C PHE A 135 -12.60 -12.96 -17.02
N ALA A 136 -12.23 -11.67 -17.09
CA ALA A 136 -11.37 -11.14 -18.15
C ALA A 136 -9.93 -11.70 -18.11
N CYS A 137 -9.46 -12.13 -16.93
CA CYS A 137 -8.18 -12.83 -16.75
C CYS A 137 -8.26 -14.35 -16.94
N SER A 138 -9.37 -14.92 -17.43
CA SER A 138 -9.41 -16.31 -17.92
C SER A 138 -8.35 -16.62 -19.00
N LYS A 139 -7.82 -15.57 -19.67
CA LYS A 139 -6.71 -15.63 -20.63
C LYS A 139 -5.35 -15.15 -20.10
N TYR A 140 -5.24 -14.71 -18.84
CA TYR A 140 -4.04 -14.07 -18.29
C TYR A 140 -3.77 -14.46 -16.83
N SER A 141 -2.53 -14.88 -16.55
CA SER A 141 -2.12 -15.60 -15.33
C SER A 141 -2.70 -15.10 -13.98
N LEU A 142 -3.04 -16.08 -13.13
CA LEU A 142 -3.45 -15.97 -11.71
C LEU A 142 -2.71 -14.88 -10.91
N TYR A 143 -1.42 -14.69 -11.18
CA TYR A 143 -0.59 -13.60 -10.66
C TYR A 143 -1.28 -12.22 -10.77
N ARG A 144 -1.87 -11.89 -11.92
CA ARG A 144 -2.56 -10.59 -12.15
C ARG A 144 -3.81 -10.42 -11.31
N VAL A 145 -4.41 -11.51 -10.82
CA VAL A 145 -5.55 -11.50 -9.89
C VAL A 145 -5.04 -11.28 -8.47
N LYS A 146 -4.15 -12.15 -7.96
CA LYS A 146 -3.58 -12.04 -6.60
C LYS A 146 -2.93 -10.65 -6.39
N ARG A 147 -2.21 -10.13 -7.40
CA ARG A 147 -1.64 -8.77 -7.42
C ARG A 147 -2.68 -7.65 -7.29
N GLY A 148 -3.83 -7.78 -7.95
CA GLY A 148 -4.93 -6.79 -7.85
C GLY A 148 -5.50 -6.72 -6.43
N LEU A 149 -5.65 -7.87 -5.77
CA LEU A 149 -6.09 -7.93 -4.37
C LEU A 149 -5.04 -7.37 -3.39
N HIS A 150 -3.75 -7.69 -3.56
CA HIS A 150 -2.70 -7.12 -2.72
C HIS A 150 -2.61 -5.59 -2.83
N ILE A 151 -2.83 -5.04 -4.04
CA ILE A 151 -2.93 -3.58 -4.23
C ILE A 151 -4.16 -3.03 -3.50
N ALA A 152 -5.32 -3.70 -3.60
CA ALA A 152 -6.54 -3.32 -2.90
C ALA A 152 -6.37 -3.31 -1.38
N GLN A 153 -5.74 -4.34 -0.82
CA GLN A 153 -5.47 -4.45 0.63
C GLN A 153 -4.59 -3.31 1.11
N VAL A 154 -3.46 -3.02 0.44
CA VAL A 154 -2.60 -1.89 0.82
C VAL A 154 -3.31 -0.54 0.70
N LEU A 155 -4.18 -0.35 -0.31
CA LEU A 155 -5.00 0.85 -0.45
C LEU A 155 -6.09 0.96 0.65
N CYS A 156 -6.66 -0.16 1.11
CA CYS A 156 -7.58 -0.19 2.26
C CYS A 156 -6.84 0.09 3.59
N GLU A 157 -5.65 -0.48 3.77
CA GLU A 157 -4.81 -0.28 4.97
C GLU A 157 -4.34 1.16 5.17
N ILE A 158 -4.25 1.95 4.10
CA ILE A 158 -3.96 3.39 4.14
C ILE A 158 -5.21 4.27 3.97
N GLN A 159 -6.40 3.65 4.02
CA GLN A 159 -7.71 4.31 3.97
C GLN A 159 -7.89 5.22 2.74
N ALA A 160 -7.59 4.68 1.56
CA ALA A 160 -7.89 5.33 0.29
C ALA A 160 -9.41 5.35 -0.01
N ASP A 161 -9.86 6.31 -0.82
CA ASP A 161 -11.26 6.40 -1.26
C ASP A 161 -11.66 5.24 -2.19
N PHE A 162 -12.96 4.96 -2.26
CA PHE A 162 -13.55 3.88 -3.06
C PHE A 162 -13.04 3.86 -4.51
N LEU A 163 -12.99 5.02 -5.19
CA LEU A 163 -12.52 5.11 -6.58
C LEU A 163 -11.03 4.79 -6.71
N THR A 164 -10.20 5.12 -5.70
CA THR A 164 -8.79 4.72 -5.65
C THR A 164 -8.62 3.22 -5.43
N ILE A 165 -9.37 2.62 -4.50
CA ILE A 165 -9.36 1.18 -4.27
C ILE A 165 -9.77 0.44 -5.56
N VAL A 166 -10.84 0.89 -6.21
CA VAL A 166 -11.31 0.33 -7.49
C VAL A 166 -10.28 0.53 -8.61
N ALA A 167 -9.71 1.73 -8.79
CA ALA A 167 -8.69 1.96 -9.81
C ALA A 167 -7.40 1.12 -9.57
N GLY A 168 -7.04 0.89 -8.30
CA GLY A 168 -5.96 -0.04 -7.92
C GLY A 168 -6.30 -1.51 -8.22
N ILE A 169 -7.53 -1.94 -7.92
CA ILE A 169 -8.05 -3.27 -8.29
C ILE A 169 -8.02 -3.46 -9.81
N LEU A 170 -8.28 -2.41 -10.59
CA LEU A 170 -8.43 -2.46 -12.04
C LEU A 170 -7.13 -2.13 -12.82
N VAL A 171 -6.05 -1.79 -12.13
CA VAL A 171 -4.78 -1.39 -12.77
C VAL A 171 -4.19 -2.52 -13.62
N ASN A 172 -3.67 -2.16 -14.80
CA ASN A 172 -3.11 -3.08 -15.80
C ASN A 172 -4.10 -4.16 -16.32
N ILE A 173 -5.41 -3.89 -16.29
CA ILE A 173 -6.39 -4.61 -17.12
C ILE A 173 -6.23 -4.17 -18.58
N PRO A 174 -6.23 -5.11 -19.56
CA PRO A 174 -6.17 -4.78 -20.99
C PRO A 174 -7.31 -3.86 -21.47
N SER A 175 -7.00 -2.97 -22.42
CA SER A 175 -7.93 -1.98 -22.99
C SER A 175 -9.14 -2.55 -23.74
N ASN A 176 -9.15 -3.85 -24.02
CA ASN A 176 -10.24 -4.59 -24.64
C ASN A 176 -11.07 -5.41 -23.62
N SER A 177 -10.92 -5.14 -22.32
CA SER A 177 -11.70 -5.80 -21.27
C SER A 177 -13.09 -5.17 -21.11
N PRO A 178 -14.18 -5.97 -20.98
CA PRO A 178 -15.52 -5.46 -20.70
C PRO A 178 -15.61 -4.54 -19.47
N VAL A 179 -14.69 -4.72 -18.52
CA VAL A 179 -14.62 -3.97 -17.25
C VAL A 179 -14.37 -2.47 -17.47
N GLN A 180 -13.83 -2.06 -18.63
CA GLN A 180 -13.61 -0.64 -18.94
C GLN A 180 -14.90 0.12 -19.31
N ASN A 181 -15.97 -0.60 -19.69
CA ASN A 181 -17.27 -0.02 -20.04
C ASN A 181 -18.20 0.19 -18.82
N LEU A 182 -17.74 -0.15 -17.62
CA LEU A 182 -18.56 -0.08 -16.41
C LEU A 182 -18.64 1.34 -15.86
N SER A 183 -19.86 1.83 -15.63
CA SER A 183 -20.12 3.14 -15.01
C SER A 183 -19.84 3.08 -13.50
N ILE A 184 -18.55 3.19 -13.16
CA ILE A 184 -18.03 3.11 -11.79
C ILE A 184 -18.24 4.41 -10.99
N GLY A 185 -18.35 5.54 -11.69
CA GLY A 185 -18.60 6.86 -11.09
C GLY A 185 -17.98 8.01 -11.89
N SER A 186 -18.44 9.23 -11.63
CA SER A 186 -17.86 10.44 -12.22
C SER A 186 -16.39 10.60 -11.82
N GLY A 187 -15.55 11.00 -12.78
CA GLY A 187 -14.10 11.15 -12.57
C GLY A 187 -13.28 9.85 -12.54
N PHE A 188 -13.89 8.66 -12.59
CA PHE A 188 -13.14 7.39 -12.60
C PHE A 188 -12.15 7.29 -13.77
N GLN A 189 -12.56 7.66 -14.99
CA GLN A 189 -11.67 7.64 -16.16
C GLN A 189 -10.47 8.61 -16.00
N VAL A 190 -10.69 9.80 -15.45
CA VAL A 190 -9.62 10.78 -15.17
C VAL A 190 -8.59 10.22 -14.18
N LEU A 191 -9.05 9.46 -13.18
CA LEU A 191 -8.18 8.75 -12.25
C LEU A 191 -7.39 7.65 -12.96
N VAL A 192 -8.03 6.81 -13.78
CA VAL A 192 -7.35 5.75 -14.57
C VAL A 192 -6.30 6.35 -15.51
N GLU A 193 -6.58 7.46 -16.19
CA GLU A 193 -5.55 8.16 -16.97
C GLU A 193 -4.40 8.67 -16.10
N SER A 194 -4.67 9.19 -14.90
CA SER A 194 -3.63 9.66 -13.97
C SER A 194 -2.74 8.51 -13.44
N VAL A 195 -3.32 7.34 -13.20
CA VAL A 195 -2.58 6.09 -12.90
C VAL A 195 -1.67 5.74 -14.07
N SER A 196 -2.22 5.64 -15.30
CA SER A 196 -1.45 5.30 -16.49
C SER A 196 -0.29 6.28 -16.74
N ARG A 197 -0.53 7.60 -16.63
CA ARG A 197 0.52 8.63 -16.75
C ARG A 197 1.61 8.46 -15.69
N SER A 198 1.24 8.22 -14.43
CA SER A 198 2.20 8.01 -13.34
C SER A 198 3.03 6.74 -13.55
N LEU A 199 2.41 5.63 -13.98
CA LEU A 199 3.11 4.39 -14.32
C LEU A 199 4.08 4.60 -15.49
N SER A 200 3.63 5.18 -16.61
CA SER A 200 4.50 5.45 -17.77
C SER A 200 5.69 6.37 -17.43
N PHE A 201 5.48 7.38 -16.57
CA PHE A 201 6.58 8.22 -16.09
C PHE A 201 7.60 7.39 -15.29
N ILE A 202 7.15 6.60 -14.30
CA ILE A 202 8.05 5.80 -13.46
C ILE A 202 8.80 4.75 -14.31
N TRP A 203 8.13 4.09 -15.25
CA TRP A 203 8.79 3.18 -16.20
C TRP A 203 9.88 3.89 -17.04
N SER A 204 9.69 5.16 -17.40
CA SER A 204 10.74 5.95 -18.08
C SER A 204 11.94 6.29 -17.19
N CYS A 205 11.84 6.16 -15.86
CA CYS A 205 12.93 6.42 -14.92
C CYS A 205 13.92 5.25 -14.79
N PHE A 206 13.57 4.06 -15.28
CA PHE A 206 14.45 2.89 -15.28
C PHE A 206 15.75 3.19 -16.05
N GLY A 207 16.88 2.73 -15.52
CA GLY A 207 18.22 3.06 -16.04
C GLY A 207 18.74 4.49 -15.74
N ARG A 208 17.90 5.45 -15.33
CA ARG A 208 18.28 6.86 -15.08
C ARG A 208 18.29 7.27 -13.59
N CYS A 209 17.87 6.37 -12.71
CA CYS A 209 17.66 6.65 -11.28
C CYS A 209 18.92 7.11 -10.52
N ASP A 210 20.10 6.57 -10.87
CA ASP A 210 21.34 6.81 -10.12
C ASP A 210 21.86 8.27 -10.21
N THR A 211 21.47 9.01 -11.25
CA THR A 211 21.89 10.41 -11.48
C THR A 211 20.77 11.44 -11.32
N GLU A 212 19.55 11.16 -11.78
CA GLU A 212 18.45 12.16 -11.83
C GLU A 212 17.41 12.03 -10.69
N SER A 213 17.56 11.10 -9.74
CA SER A 213 16.52 10.77 -8.73
C SER A 213 15.84 11.96 -8.05
N ALA A 214 16.59 12.99 -7.61
CA ALA A 214 16.01 14.17 -6.96
C ALA A 214 15.05 14.96 -7.88
N LYS A 215 15.41 15.07 -9.18
CA LYS A 215 14.56 15.69 -10.21
C LYS A 215 13.35 14.80 -10.52
N MET A 216 13.54 13.48 -10.64
CA MET A 216 12.45 12.53 -10.84
C MET A 216 11.39 12.59 -9.73
N VAL A 217 11.82 12.74 -8.47
CA VAL A 217 10.92 12.94 -7.31
C VAL A 217 10.10 14.22 -7.47
N GLN A 218 10.75 15.33 -7.85
CA GLN A 218 10.06 16.60 -8.10
C GLN A 218 9.08 16.48 -9.26
N ASP A 219 9.52 16.00 -10.42
CA ASP A 219 8.72 15.90 -11.63
C ASP A 219 7.50 15.00 -11.43
N LEU A 220 7.68 13.81 -10.85
CA LEU A 220 6.61 12.85 -10.58
C LEU A 220 5.60 13.39 -9.56
N TYR A 221 6.06 14.08 -8.51
CA TYR A 221 5.17 14.68 -7.51
C TYR A 221 4.43 15.91 -8.04
N GLN A 222 5.09 16.79 -8.82
CA GLN A 222 4.51 18.03 -9.32
C GLN A 222 3.53 17.81 -10.48
N HIS A 223 3.91 17.02 -11.50
CA HIS A 223 3.08 16.81 -12.70
C HIS A 223 1.87 15.89 -12.48
N ALA A 224 1.82 15.13 -11.38
CA ALA A 224 0.66 14.32 -11.01
C ALA A 224 -0.57 15.20 -10.69
N LYS A 225 -1.46 15.40 -11.68
CA LYS A 225 -2.69 16.18 -11.53
C LYS A 225 -3.60 15.61 -10.42
N ASP A 226 -3.81 14.30 -10.41
CA ASP A 226 -4.48 13.60 -9.32
C ASP A 226 -3.47 12.75 -8.54
N LYS A 227 -3.28 13.06 -7.26
CA LYS A 227 -2.34 12.36 -6.36
C LYS A 227 -2.78 10.92 -6.06
N ARG A 228 -4.06 10.58 -6.25
CA ARG A 228 -4.57 9.21 -6.13
C ARG A 228 -3.99 8.30 -7.21
N GLY A 229 -3.80 8.83 -8.43
CA GLY A 229 -3.14 8.11 -9.52
C GLY A 229 -1.68 7.76 -9.19
N LEU A 230 -0.98 8.71 -8.57
CA LEU A 230 0.37 8.52 -8.06
C LEU A 230 0.42 7.54 -6.88
N LEU A 231 -0.55 7.60 -5.97
CA LEU A 231 -0.68 6.65 -4.85
C LEU A 231 -0.83 5.21 -5.32
N ILE A 232 -1.70 4.95 -6.28
CA ILE A 232 -1.87 3.63 -6.90
C ILE A 232 -0.57 3.16 -7.54
N ALA A 233 0.17 4.06 -8.22
CA ALA A 233 1.46 3.72 -8.81
C ALA A 233 2.51 3.33 -7.75
N LEU A 234 2.61 4.06 -6.64
CA LEU A 234 3.50 3.71 -5.52
C LEU A 234 3.18 2.31 -4.95
N VAL A 235 1.90 2.01 -4.74
CA VAL A 235 1.45 0.70 -4.25
C VAL A 235 1.69 -0.40 -5.28
N VAL A 236 1.50 -0.13 -6.58
CA VAL A 236 1.85 -1.05 -7.68
C VAL A 236 3.30 -1.50 -7.57
N PHE A 237 4.26 -0.57 -7.51
CA PHE A 237 5.68 -0.92 -7.48
C PHE A 237 6.12 -1.54 -6.15
N LEU A 238 5.49 -1.19 -5.02
CA LEU A 238 5.67 -1.91 -3.75
C LEU A 238 5.25 -3.38 -3.87
N ILE A 239 4.07 -3.64 -4.45
CA ILE A 239 3.55 -5.01 -4.61
C ILE A 239 4.42 -5.81 -5.61
N ASP A 240 4.88 -5.20 -6.70
CA ASP A 240 5.80 -5.86 -7.64
C ASP A 240 7.13 -6.23 -6.96
N LEU A 241 7.70 -5.33 -6.15
CA LEU A 241 8.93 -5.61 -5.39
C LEU A 241 8.71 -6.68 -4.31
N ARG A 242 7.57 -6.65 -3.58
CA ARG A 242 7.18 -7.74 -2.65
C ARG A 242 7.12 -9.10 -3.37
N TYR A 243 6.60 -9.16 -4.59
CA TYR A 243 6.52 -10.41 -5.36
C TYR A 243 7.88 -10.93 -5.83
N GLN A 244 8.82 -10.05 -6.20
CA GLN A 244 10.19 -10.48 -6.53
C GLN A 244 10.88 -11.08 -5.30
N CYS A 245 10.84 -10.39 -4.15
CA CYS A 245 11.45 -10.87 -2.90
C CYS A 245 10.88 -12.21 -2.39
N ASN A 246 9.60 -12.49 -2.65
CA ASN A 246 8.92 -13.69 -2.17
C ASN A 246 8.83 -14.83 -3.21
N SER A 247 9.45 -14.69 -4.39
CA SER A 247 9.39 -15.71 -5.44
C SER A 247 10.53 -16.74 -5.32
N PRO A 248 10.23 -18.03 -5.05
CA PRO A 248 11.27 -19.07 -4.96
C PRO A 248 11.96 -19.36 -6.32
N PHE A 249 11.41 -18.86 -7.43
CA PHE A 249 11.98 -18.98 -8.77
C PHE A 249 12.75 -17.73 -9.23
N SER A 250 13.07 -16.79 -8.33
CA SER A 250 13.88 -15.58 -8.62
C SER A 250 15.39 -15.87 -8.88
N ILE A 251 15.70 -17.07 -9.40
CA ILE A 251 17.05 -17.53 -9.77
C ILE A 251 17.61 -16.70 -10.95
N ALA A 252 16.74 -16.06 -11.73
CA ALA A 252 17.11 -15.12 -12.81
C ALA A 252 17.49 -13.71 -12.32
N GLY A 253 17.59 -13.49 -11.00
CA GLY A 253 17.95 -12.20 -10.39
C GLY A 253 16.75 -11.40 -9.90
N ILE A 254 16.92 -10.70 -8.77
CA ILE A 254 16.00 -9.66 -8.30
C ILE A 254 16.30 -8.38 -9.09
N ASP A 255 15.28 -7.61 -9.46
CA ASP A 255 15.48 -6.37 -10.22
C ASP A 255 15.99 -5.24 -9.30
N GLU A 256 17.31 -5.09 -9.24
CA GLU A 256 17.95 -3.96 -8.56
C GLU A 256 17.49 -2.60 -9.10
N SER A 257 17.07 -2.50 -10.37
CA SER A 257 16.63 -1.22 -10.94
C SER A 257 15.24 -0.81 -10.43
N LEU A 258 14.32 -1.78 -10.25
CA LEU A 258 13.08 -1.59 -9.50
C LEU A 258 13.36 -1.20 -8.05
N ALA A 259 14.25 -1.93 -7.36
CA ALA A 259 14.60 -1.61 -5.97
C ALA A 259 15.23 -0.20 -5.83
N LYS A 260 16.12 0.20 -6.76
CA LYS A 260 16.68 1.56 -6.82
C LYS A 260 15.58 2.62 -6.96
N ILE A 261 14.64 2.43 -7.86
CA ILE A 261 13.50 3.34 -8.05
C ILE A 261 12.62 3.40 -6.81
N CYS A 262 12.30 2.25 -6.20
CA CYS A 262 11.57 2.18 -4.94
C CYS A 262 12.25 3.00 -3.82
N LEU A 263 13.58 2.89 -3.69
CA LEU A 263 14.36 3.52 -2.62
C LEU A 263 14.66 5.02 -2.85
N HIS A 264 14.99 5.40 -4.09
CA HIS A 264 15.52 6.72 -4.43
C HIS A 264 14.48 7.66 -5.06
N VAL A 265 13.36 7.14 -5.59
CA VAL A 265 12.28 7.95 -6.17
C VAL A 265 10.96 7.73 -5.41
N LEU A 266 10.48 6.49 -5.30
CA LEU A 266 9.12 6.23 -4.80
C LEU A 266 8.98 6.46 -3.29
N ALA A 267 9.94 6.02 -2.47
CA ALA A 267 9.93 6.29 -1.03
C ALA A 267 9.97 7.80 -0.70
N PRO A 268 10.84 8.63 -1.33
CA PRO A 268 10.74 10.09 -1.22
C PRO A 268 9.39 10.67 -1.66
N VAL A 269 8.79 10.18 -2.76
CA VAL A 269 7.47 10.65 -3.21
C VAL A 269 6.35 10.27 -2.24
N ALA A 270 6.39 9.07 -1.65
CA ALA A 270 5.50 8.69 -0.54
C ALA A 270 5.68 9.60 0.69
N SER A 271 6.93 10.02 0.97
CA SER A 271 7.24 11.03 1.99
C SER A 271 6.59 12.38 1.67
N CYS A 272 6.65 12.84 0.42
CA CYS A 272 6.00 14.09 -0.03
C CYS A 272 4.46 14.04 0.08
N LEU A 273 3.84 12.88 -0.14
CA LEU A 273 2.40 12.65 0.09
C LEU A 273 2.03 12.56 1.59
N GLY A 274 3.01 12.44 2.49
CA GLY A 274 2.81 12.29 3.94
C GLY A 274 2.56 10.85 4.42
N ILE A 275 2.63 9.86 3.52
CA ILE A 275 2.20 8.48 3.78
C ILE A 275 3.37 7.68 4.37
N TRP A 276 3.65 7.89 5.66
CA TRP A 276 4.83 7.33 6.33
C TRP A 276 4.90 5.80 6.27
N LYS A 277 3.76 5.09 6.35
CA LYS A 277 3.73 3.62 6.26
C LYS A 277 4.29 3.14 4.92
N LEU A 278 3.84 3.75 3.82
CA LEU A 278 4.24 3.41 2.45
C LEU A 278 5.70 3.81 2.17
N GLN A 279 6.15 4.96 2.68
CA GLN A 279 7.57 5.32 2.64
C GLN A 279 8.43 4.27 3.34
N LEU A 280 8.08 3.91 4.58
CA LEU A 280 8.87 3.00 5.41
C LEU A 280 8.99 1.62 4.77
N GLU A 281 7.90 1.07 4.21
CA GLU A 281 7.94 -0.25 3.58
C GLU A 281 8.73 -0.24 2.26
N LEU A 282 8.59 0.81 1.44
CA LEU A 282 9.44 1.01 0.24
C LEU A 282 10.93 1.15 0.63
N GLU A 283 11.24 1.87 1.71
CA GLU A 283 12.61 1.98 2.26
C GLU A 283 13.16 0.62 2.72
N GLU A 284 12.37 -0.20 3.44
CA GLU A 284 12.87 -1.46 4.02
C GLU A 284 12.99 -2.60 3.01
N VAL A 285 12.01 -2.80 2.12
CA VAL A 285 12.09 -3.88 1.11
C VAL A 285 13.22 -3.60 0.12
N ALA A 286 13.37 -2.36 -0.36
CA ALA A 286 14.45 -2.02 -1.27
C ALA A 286 15.84 -2.01 -0.60
N PHE A 287 15.93 -1.67 0.69
CA PHE A 287 17.18 -1.81 1.45
C PHE A 287 17.58 -3.28 1.66
N HIS A 288 16.62 -4.19 1.84
CA HIS A 288 16.89 -5.62 1.88
C HIS A 288 17.47 -6.15 0.55
N VAL A 289 16.91 -5.71 -0.58
CA VAL A 289 17.38 -6.11 -1.92
C VAL A 289 18.76 -5.53 -2.27
N LEU A 290 18.95 -4.23 -2.12
CA LEU A 290 20.16 -3.54 -2.60
C LEU A 290 21.37 -3.68 -1.66
N TYR A 291 21.15 -3.96 -0.39
CA TYR A 291 22.21 -4.00 0.64
C TYR A 291 21.97 -5.16 1.64
N PRO A 292 21.82 -6.42 1.17
CA PRO A 292 21.38 -7.53 2.01
C PRO A 292 22.32 -7.80 3.20
N THR A 293 23.63 -7.65 3.01
CA THR A 293 24.61 -7.89 4.08
C THR A 293 24.52 -6.84 5.19
N GLU A 294 24.34 -5.57 4.84
CA GLU A 294 24.16 -4.48 5.81
C GLU A 294 22.76 -4.49 6.44
N TYR A 295 21.72 -4.87 5.68
CA TYR A 295 20.38 -5.12 6.20
C TYR A 295 20.40 -6.18 7.30
N GLU A 296 20.99 -7.35 7.02
CA GLU A 296 21.13 -8.42 8.02
C GLU A 296 21.98 -8.00 9.22
N SER A 297 23.16 -7.43 8.97
CA SER A 297 24.09 -7.03 10.02
C SER A 297 23.46 -6.00 10.96
N LEU A 298 22.80 -4.99 10.40
CA LEU A 298 22.08 -3.96 11.14
C LEU A 298 20.87 -4.54 11.87
N SER A 299 20.02 -5.32 11.21
CA SER A 299 18.85 -5.97 11.83
C SER A 299 19.23 -6.83 13.03
N ARG A 300 20.27 -7.67 12.88
CA ARG A 300 20.86 -8.50 13.94
C ARG A 300 21.42 -7.66 15.09
N HIS A 301 22.00 -6.49 14.81
CA HIS A 301 22.49 -5.55 15.82
C HIS A 301 21.34 -4.84 16.55
N ILE A 302 20.32 -4.35 15.84
CA ILE A 302 19.16 -3.67 16.42
C ILE A 302 18.36 -4.63 17.30
N GLY A 303 18.18 -5.90 16.88
CA GLY A 303 17.54 -6.93 17.70
C GLY A 303 18.19 -7.11 19.08
N ARG A 304 19.53 -7.12 19.13
CA ARG A 304 20.29 -7.17 20.40
C ARG A 304 20.07 -5.93 21.27
N ILE A 305 20.07 -4.72 20.66
CA ILE A 305 19.79 -3.47 21.38
C ILE A 305 18.35 -3.44 21.92
N LEU A 306 17.38 -3.93 21.15
CA LEU A 306 15.97 -4.02 21.57
C LEU A 306 15.80 -4.99 22.74
N GLN A 307 16.43 -6.18 22.69
CA GLN A 307 16.45 -7.12 23.81
C GLN A 307 17.02 -6.48 25.08
N GLN A 308 18.18 -5.82 24.98
CA GLN A 308 18.83 -5.14 26.11
C GLN A 308 18.00 -3.96 26.68
N ARG A 309 17.31 -3.20 25.83
CA ARG A 309 16.56 -2.00 26.24
C ARG A 309 15.06 -2.22 26.49
N SER A 310 14.53 -3.41 26.20
CA SER A 310 13.13 -3.81 26.41
C SER A 310 12.60 -3.43 27.80
N LYS A 311 13.32 -3.80 28.87
CA LYS A 311 12.97 -3.49 30.26
C LYS A 311 12.93 -1.99 30.55
N ILE A 312 13.79 -1.20 29.89
CA ILE A 312 13.84 0.26 30.01
C ILE A 312 12.63 0.89 29.30
N LEU A 313 12.17 0.33 28.18
CA LEU A 313 10.97 0.77 27.49
C LEU A 313 9.70 0.45 28.26
N GLU A 314 9.58 -0.74 28.86
CA GLU A 314 8.43 -1.04 29.73
C GLU A 314 8.41 -0.14 30.96
N TYR A 315 9.57 0.11 31.59
CA TYR A 315 9.68 1.08 32.68
C TYR A 315 9.22 2.48 32.24
N ALA A 316 9.68 2.96 31.08
CA ALA A 316 9.30 4.26 30.53
C ALA A 316 7.79 4.34 30.24
N ARG A 317 7.24 3.31 29.58
CA ARG A 317 5.81 3.20 29.23
C ARG A 317 4.95 3.18 30.50
N PHE A 318 5.24 2.30 31.44
CA PHE A 318 4.51 2.15 32.70
C PHE A 318 4.49 3.44 33.51
N HIS A 319 5.66 4.10 33.68
CA HIS A 319 5.72 5.36 34.43
C HIS A 319 4.98 6.51 33.74
N ILE A 320 4.99 6.60 32.40
CA ILE A 320 4.21 7.61 31.69
C ILE A 320 2.71 7.32 31.76
N CYS A 321 2.25 6.08 31.57
CA CYS A 321 0.85 5.73 31.79
C CYS A 321 0.40 6.18 33.18
N ARG A 322 1.10 5.71 34.23
CA ARG A 322 0.82 6.07 35.63
C ARG A 322 0.73 7.58 35.88
N LEU A 323 1.60 8.39 35.26
CA LEU A 323 1.60 9.86 35.44
C LEU A 323 0.49 10.57 34.66
N LEU A 324 0.09 10.05 33.51
CA LEU A 324 -1.05 10.58 32.76
C LEU A 324 -2.38 10.17 33.41
N ASP A 325 -2.46 8.93 33.92
CA ASP A 325 -3.62 8.38 34.63
C ASP A 325 -3.90 9.13 35.94
N THR A 326 -2.88 9.51 36.73
CA THR A 326 -3.06 10.19 38.02
C THR A 326 -3.13 11.72 37.96
N SER A 327 -2.82 12.33 36.81
CA SER A 327 -2.82 13.79 36.70
C SER A 327 -4.22 14.33 36.40
N SER A 328 -4.88 14.93 37.39
CA SER A 328 -6.21 15.55 37.24
C SER A 328 -6.26 16.60 36.11
N LYS A 329 -5.18 17.36 35.90
CA LYS A 329 -5.02 18.29 34.77
C LYS A 329 -5.11 17.57 33.42
N ILE A 330 -4.55 16.36 33.30
CA ILE A 330 -4.61 15.52 32.10
C ILE A 330 -5.98 14.87 31.95
N GLN A 331 -6.54 14.31 33.02
CA GLN A 331 -7.89 13.71 33.01
C GLN A 331 -8.96 14.68 32.51
N ASN A 332 -8.80 15.99 32.76
CA ASN A 332 -9.70 17.05 32.28
C ASN A 332 -9.45 17.50 30.82
N GLN A 333 -8.33 17.12 30.20
CA GLN A 333 -7.97 17.51 28.82
C GLN A 333 -7.99 16.35 27.82
N ILE A 334 -7.72 15.13 28.28
CA ILE A 334 -7.53 13.93 27.47
C ILE A 334 -8.61 12.92 27.84
N LEU A 335 -9.24 12.33 26.82
CA LEU A 335 -10.28 11.31 26.94
C LEU A 335 -9.65 9.92 27.08
N SER A 336 -8.63 9.65 26.26
CA SER A 336 -7.82 8.43 26.31
C SER A 336 -6.45 8.69 25.68
N PHE A 337 -5.49 7.82 25.95
CA PHE A 337 -4.17 7.88 25.35
C PHE A 337 -3.61 6.47 25.11
N THR A 338 -2.64 6.35 24.20
CA THR A 338 -1.86 5.13 24.01
C THR A 338 -0.36 5.44 24.07
N VAL A 339 0.42 4.54 24.67
CA VAL A 339 1.87 4.67 24.80
C VAL A 339 2.55 3.39 24.32
N HIS A 340 3.42 3.49 23.32
CA HIS A 340 4.15 2.34 22.79
C HIS A 340 5.60 2.69 22.41
N GLY A 341 6.47 1.67 22.37
CA GLY A 341 7.81 1.81 21.84
C GLY A 341 7.79 1.92 20.31
N ARG A 342 8.55 2.86 19.75
CA ARG A 342 8.82 2.99 18.31
C ARG A 342 10.29 2.67 18.04
N VAL A 343 10.55 1.78 17.09
CA VAL A 343 11.88 1.54 16.54
C VAL A 343 12.06 2.41 15.28
N LYS A 344 13.28 2.81 14.99
CA LYS A 344 13.62 3.47 13.72
C LYS A 344 13.78 2.45 12.59
N GLY A 345 13.18 2.71 11.43
CA GLY A 345 13.31 1.86 10.26
C GLY A 345 14.76 1.68 9.81
N LEU A 346 15.08 0.47 9.33
CA LEU A 346 16.47 0.01 9.16
C LEU A 346 17.26 0.87 8.16
N TYR A 347 16.70 1.16 6.98
CA TYR A 347 17.35 2.04 6.00
C TYR A 347 17.56 3.46 6.54
N SER A 348 16.57 3.98 7.27
CA SER A 348 16.64 5.28 7.95
C SER A 348 17.68 5.35 9.09
N ILE A 349 18.20 4.20 9.56
CA ILE A 349 19.40 4.12 10.43
C ILE A 349 20.68 4.04 9.57
N TYR A 350 20.71 3.14 8.57
CA TYR A 350 21.83 2.97 7.63
C TYR A 350 22.23 4.30 6.95
N LYS A 351 21.25 5.08 6.51
CA LYS A 351 21.40 6.43 5.92
C LYS A 351 21.97 7.48 6.88
N LYS A 352 21.89 7.26 8.20
CA LYS A 352 22.64 8.04 9.20
C LYS A 352 24.07 7.52 9.38
N MET A 353 24.27 6.21 9.39
CA MET A 353 25.59 5.59 9.54
C MET A 353 26.52 5.90 8.37
N LYS A 354 26.05 5.85 7.12
CA LYS A 354 26.81 6.30 5.93
C LYS A 354 27.12 7.81 5.94
N ARG A 355 26.50 8.59 6.83
CA ARG A 355 26.81 10.02 7.10
C ARG A 355 27.71 10.20 8.35
N GLY A 356 28.50 9.18 8.71
CA GLY A 356 29.48 9.22 9.80
C GLY A 356 28.94 9.12 11.22
N ARG A 357 27.61 9.07 11.43
CA ARG A 357 27.02 8.87 12.78
C ARG A 357 27.31 7.46 13.27
N LYS A 358 27.94 7.30 14.44
CA LYS A 358 28.07 6.00 15.09
C LYS A 358 26.69 5.59 15.64
N LEU A 359 26.36 4.30 15.62
CA LEU A 359 25.04 3.82 16.06
C LEU A 359 24.66 4.24 17.49
N LYS A 360 25.66 4.38 18.38
CA LYS A 360 25.50 4.87 19.76
C LYS A 360 25.04 6.35 19.86
N GLU A 361 25.21 7.14 18.81
CA GLU A 361 24.84 8.57 18.73
C GLU A 361 23.41 8.77 18.18
N ILE A 362 22.77 7.71 17.70
CA ILE A 362 21.43 7.72 17.12
C ILE A 362 20.42 7.54 18.27
N TYR A 363 20.17 8.61 19.03
CA TYR A 363 19.25 8.58 20.18
C TYR A 363 17.79 8.33 19.77
N ASP A 364 17.42 8.65 18.54
CA ASP A 364 16.12 8.35 17.92
C ASP A 364 16.04 6.93 17.31
N LEU A 365 16.99 6.04 17.64
CA LEU A 365 16.96 4.62 17.26
C LEU A 365 15.76 3.89 17.89
N ILE A 366 15.45 4.27 19.14
CA ILE A 366 14.32 3.80 19.91
C ILE A 366 13.69 5.02 20.57
N ALA A 367 12.38 5.18 20.42
CA ALA A 367 11.60 6.26 20.98
C ALA A 367 10.38 5.73 21.76
N LEU A 368 9.86 6.52 22.69
CA LEU A 368 8.53 6.32 23.26
C LEU A 368 7.53 7.19 22.50
N ARG A 369 6.48 6.61 21.93
CA ARG A 369 5.41 7.35 21.26
C ARG A 369 4.19 7.42 22.17
N ILE A 370 3.72 8.63 22.43
CA ILE A 370 2.51 8.96 23.18
C ILE A 370 1.50 9.56 22.19
N ILE A 371 0.31 8.99 22.12
CA ILE A 371 -0.78 9.42 21.25
C ILE A 371 -1.98 9.73 22.11
N ILE A 372 -2.60 10.90 21.93
CA ILE A 372 -3.67 11.36 22.80
C ILE A 372 -4.96 11.64 22.02
N LYS A 373 -6.09 11.19 22.56
CA LYS A 373 -7.42 11.61 22.13
C LYS A 373 -7.88 12.75 23.06
N PRO A 374 -7.85 14.02 22.64
CA PRO A 374 -8.28 15.13 23.48
C PRO A 374 -9.79 15.08 23.72
N ARG A 375 -10.26 15.56 24.88
CA ARG A 375 -11.71 15.69 25.17
C ARG A 375 -12.40 16.76 24.32
N ASN A 376 -11.65 17.78 23.91
CA ASN A 376 -12.10 18.84 23.02
C ASN A 376 -11.10 18.91 21.84
N PRO A 377 -11.51 18.59 20.60
CA PRO A 377 -10.62 18.61 19.44
C PRO A 377 -9.90 19.95 19.24
N MET A 378 -10.57 21.08 19.46
CA MET A 378 -9.97 22.42 19.32
C MET A 378 -8.86 22.70 20.35
N LYS A 379 -8.67 21.84 21.35
CA LYS A 379 -7.60 21.90 22.36
C LYS A 379 -6.53 20.80 22.17
N GLU A 380 -6.49 20.11 21.03
CA GLU A 380 -5.49 19.07 20.73
C GLU A 380 -4.05 19.51 21.00
N VAL A 381 -3.69 20.72 20.55
CA VAL A 381 -2.38 21.34 20.75
C VAL A 381 -2.06 21.57 22.23
N GLN A 382 -3.01 22.11 22.99
CA GLN A 382 -2.85 22.38 24.43
C GLN A 382 -2.65 21.09 25.24
N ALA A 383 -3.33 20.02 24.85
CA ALA A 383 -3.18 18.71 25.45
C ALA A 383 -1.80 18.10 25.15
N CYS A 384 -1.28 18.24 23.92
CA CYS A 384 0.08 17.79 23.57
C CYS A 384 1.16 18.49 24.41
N TYR A 385 1.09 19.82 24.60
CA TYR A 385 2.04 20.54 25.44
C TYR A 385 1.90 20.17 26.93
N SER A 386 0.69 19.92 27.44
CA SER A 386 0.50 19.50 28.83
C SER A 386 1.11 18.12 29.13
N VAL A 387 1.09 17.21 28.14
CA VAL A 387 1.82 15.94 28.22
C VAL A 387 3.33 16.15 28.16
N LEU A 388 3.83 17.06 27.31
CA LEU A 388 5.25 17.40 27.24
C LEU A 388 5.77 17.90 28.61
N THR A 389 5.01 18.77 29.29
CA THR A 389 5.37 19.25 30.64
C THR A 389 5.58 18.08 31.62
N ILE A 390 4.72 17.06 31.60
CA ILE A 390 4.82 15.89 32.50
C ILE A 390 6.05 15.02 32.15
N VAL A 391 6.34 14.84 30.85
CA VAL A 391 7.53 14.11 30.39
C VAL A 391 8.81 14.79 30.88
N GLU A 392 8.91 16.11 30.72
CA GLU A 392 10.11 16.89 31.06
C GLU A 392 10.25 17.19 32.56
N GLN A 393 9.15 17.20 33.31
CA GLN A 393 9.17 17.16 34.78
C GLN A 393 9.65 15.81 35.32
N ARG A 394 9.31 14.69 34.65
CA ARG A 394 9.68 13.34 35.12
C ARG A 394 11.12 12.97 34.77
N TRP A 395 11.64 13.44 33.63
CA TRP A 395 12.95 13.10 33.09
C TRP A 395 13.65 14.33 32.52
N CYS A 396 14.91 14.55 32.92
CA CYS A 396 15.69 15.71 32.52
C CYS A 396 15.83 15.79 30.98
N PRO A 397 15.40 16.89 30.33
CA PRO A 397 15.52 17.08 28.89
C PRO A 397 16.95 17.43 28.46
N VAL A 398 17.33 16.95 27.28
CA VAL A 398 18.64 17.21 26.66
C VAL A 398 18.53 18.51 25.86
N ALA A 399 19.34 19.51 26.25
CA ALA A 399 19.38 20.81 25.58
C ALA A 399 19.54 20.69 24.04
N TYR A 400 18.85 21.57 23.31
CA TYR A 400 18.84 21.62 21.84
C TYR A 400 18.38 20.33 21.12
N ARG A 401 17.71 19.39 21.82
CA ARG A 401 17.12 18.17 21.20
C ARG A 401 15.59 18.17 21.13
N ASN A 402 14.95 19.25 21.58
CA ASN A 402 13.51 19.46 21.43
C ASN A 402 13.19 19.97 20.03
N LYS A 403 12.12 19.45 19.41
CA LYS A 403 11.65 19.81 18.07
C LYS A 403 10.14 19.94 18.10
N ASP A 404 9.64 21.14 17.83
CA ASP A 404 8.22 21.44 17.80
C ASP A 404 7.70 21.43 16.37
N PHE A 405 7.27 20.26 15.90
CA PHE A 405 6.59 20.13 14.61
C PHE A 405 5.09 20.45 14.67
N ILE A 406 4.55 20.85 15.84
CA ILE A 406 3.18 21.41 15.88
C ILE A 406 3.22 22.87 15.42
N LYS A 407 4.17 23.65 15.95
CA LYS A 407 4.42 25.05 15.58
C LYS A 407 5.16 25.19 14.25
N TYR A 408 6.07 24.26 13.94
CA TYR A 408 6.83 24.25 12.68
C TYR A 408 6.67 22.90 11.96
N PRO A 409 5.49 22.62 11.34
CA PRO A 409 5.26 21.38 10.60
C PRO A 409 6.29 21.15 9.50
N LYS A 410 6.53 19.89 9.15
CA LYS A 410 7.35 19.56 7.96
C LYS A 410 6.57 19.87 6.68
N LEU A 411 7.29 19.97 5.56
CA LEU A 411 6.72 20.20 4.22
C LEU A 411 5.62 19.19 3.82
N ASN A 412 5.61 17.99 4.40
CA ASN A 412 4.58 16.96 4.19
C ASN A 412 3.46 16.97 5.25
N GLY A 413 3.30 18.08 5.97
CA GLY A 413 2.26 18.27 6.99
C GLY A 413 2.48 17.55 8.33
N TYR A 414 3.56 16.77 8.48
CA TYR A 414 3.84 16.04 9.73
C TYR A 414 3.90 16.96 10.96
N ARG A 415 3.01 16.69 11.94
CA ARG A 415 2.92 17.38 13.25
C ARG A 415 3.18 16.43 14.42
N ALA A 416 4.00 16.87 15.38
CA ALA A 416 4.29 16.21 16.66
C ALA A 416 5.23 17.09 17.52
N LEU A 417 5.23 16.91 18.84
CA LEU A 417 6.32 17.37 19.71
C LEU A 417 7.33 16.23 19.87
N HIS A 418 8.61 16.50 19.63
CA HIS A 418 9.71 15.58 19.94
C HIS A 418 10.56 16.20 21.04
N THR A 419 10.78 15.47 22.15
CA THR A 419 11.80 15.80 23.16
C THR A 419 12.80 14.65 23.26
N THR A 420 14.03 14.92 23.69
CA THR A 420 14.99 13.86 24.06
C THR A 420 15.29 14.02 25.54
N VAL A 421 15.00 13.00 26.34
CA VAL A 421 15.15 13.06 27.80
C VAL A 421 16.05 11.92 28.30
N ILE A 422 16.59 12.06 29.50
CA ILE A 422 17.53 11.10 30.10
C ILE A 422 16.79 10.16 31.05
N LEU A 423 16.77 8.87 30.75
CA LEU A 423 16.29 7.80 31.63
C LEU A 423 17.44 6.83 31.92
N ASN A 424 17.71 6.59 33.21
CA ASN A 424 18.77 5.67 33.67
C ASN A 424 20.13 5.92 32.99
N LYS A 425 20.52 7.20 32.88
CA LYS A 425 21.73 7.71 32.19
C LYS A 425 21.76 7.47 30.67
N ILE A 426 20.67 7.01 30.06
CA ILE A 426 20.55 6.77 28.61
C ILE A 426 19.61 7.82 28.00
N PRO A 427 20.03 8.56 26.96
CA PRO A 427 19.14 9.45 26.21
C PRO A 427 18.21 8.64 25.30
N PHE A 428 16.93 9.02 25.26
CA PHE A 428 15.93 8.47 24.36
C PHE A 428 14.94 9.55 23.90
N GLU A 429 14.36 9.39 22.71
CA GLU A 429 13.38 10.33 22.16
C GLU A 429 11.97 10.01 22.64
N VAL A 430 11.18 11.02 22.99
CA VAL A 430 9.73 10.91 23.24
C VAL A 430 9.00 11.71 22.17
N GLN A 431 8.03 11.08 21.50
CA GLN A 431 7.20 11.66 20.45
C GLN A 431 5.76 11.78 20.93
N ILE A 432 5.20 12.99 20.98
CA ILE A 432 3.86 13.30 21.48
C ILE A 432 3.03 13.89 20.34
N ARG A 433 1.84 13.35 20.09
CA ARG A 433 0.91 13.87 19.06
C ARG A 433 -0.54 13.49 19.37
N SER A 434 -1.51 14.22 18.79
CA SER A 434 -2.92 13.83 18.88
C SER A 434 -3.24 12.58 18.03
N GLU A 435 -4.42 12.02 18.20
CA GLU A 435 -4.97 10.97 17.33
C GLU A 435 -5.08 11.45 15.87
N GLU A 436 -5.53 12.68 15.63
CA GLU A 436 -5.57 13.31 14.30
C GLU A 436 -4.16 13.50 13.69
N MET A 437 -3.22 14.06 14.46
CA MET A 437 -1.82 14.15 14.05
C MET A 437 -1.16 12.77 13.86
N HIS A 438 -1.65 11.72 14.52
CA HIS A 438 -1.21 10.36 14.25
C HIS A 438 -1.68 9.91 12.89
N TYR A 439 -3.00 9.98 12.69
CA TYR A 439 -3.70 9.55 11.49
C TYR A 439 -3.12 10.22 10.23
N HIS A 440 -3.02 11.55 10.25
CA HIS A 440 -2.37 12.32 9.17
C HIS A 440 -0.93 11.89 8.90
N ALA A 441 -0.14 11.63 9.96
CA ALA A 441 1.27 11.32 9.83
C ALA A 441 1.61 9.87 9.44
N GLU A 442 0.65 8.93 9.44
CA GLU A 442 0.86 7.57 8.90
C GLU A 442 0.19 7.39 7.52
N TYR A 443 -0.93 8.09 7.26
CA TYR A 443 -1.77 7.95 6.05
C TYR A 443 -1.76 9.14 5.08
N GLY A 444 -1.13 10.26 5.44
CA GLY A 444 -0.98 11.45 4.60
C GLY A 444 -2.27 12.25 4.37
N ASN A 445 -2.20 13.18 3.41
CA ASN A 445 -3.30 14.10 3.11
C ASN A 445 -4.57 13.40 2.57
N SER A 446 -4.45 12.24 1.94
CA SER A 446 -5.58 11.47 1.37
C SER A 446 -6.62 11.08 2.43
N ALA A 447 -6.18 10.79 3.65
CA ALA A 447 -7.02 10.28 4.72
C ALA A 447 -7.91 11.36 5.37
N HIS A 448 -7.53 12.65 5.28
CA HIS A 448 -8.26 13.78 5.85
C HIS A 448 -9.70 13.94 5.30
N PHE A 449 -10.01 13.35 4.14
CA PHE A 449 -11.37 13.28 3.60
C PHE A 449 -12.28 12.37 4.45
N LEU A 450 -11.81 11.16 4.81
CA LEU A 450 -12.57 10.21 5.62
C LEU A 450 -12.72 10.68 7.08
N TYR A 451 -11.68 11.27 7.66
CA TYR A 451 -11.74 11.77 9.04
C TYR A 451 -12.84 12.85 9.21
N LYS A 452 -12.97 13.77 8.24
CA LYS A 452 -14.05 14.76 8.26
C LYS A 452 -15.42 14.14 8.10
N LEU A 453 -15.58 13.16 7.20
CA LEU A 453 -16.84 12.42 7.05
C LEU A 453 -17.27 11.73 8.35
N SER A 454 -16.32 11.15 9.10
CA SER A 454 -16.61 10.52 10.39
C SER A 454 -16.95 11.49 11.53
N GLN A 455 -16.58 12.78 11.43
CA GLN A 455 -17.04 13.79 12.39
C GLN A 455 -18.44 14.33 12.04
N SER A 456 -18.80 14.41 10.75
CA SER A 456 -20.16 14.80 10.33
C SER A 456 -21.21 13.71 10.58
N SER A 457 -20.85 12.42 10.59
CA SER A 457 -21.80 11.35 10.90
C SER A 457 -22.28 11.35 12.36
N ASP A 458 -21.47 11.87 13.28
CA ASP A 458 -21.81 11.95 14.71
C ASP A 458 -22.64 13.20 15.05
N SER A 459 -22.72 14.21 14.15
CA SER A 459 -23.57 15.40 14.34
C SER A 459 -25.02 15.21 13.88
N ASP A 460 -25.26 14.30 12.94
CA ASP A 460 -26.56 14.17 12.25
C ASP A 460 -27.51 13.15 12.90
N GLN A 461 -27.18 12.65 14.11
CA GLN A 461 -28.08 11.82 14.95
C GLN A 461 -28.67 12.60 16.14
N GLY A 462 -28.83 13.92 16.00
CA GLY A 462 -29.14 14.83 17.10
C GLY A 462 -30.12 15.98 16.79
N VAL A 463 -31.03 15.81 15.82
CA VAL A 463 -32.15 16.72 15.51
C VAL A 463 -33.40 15.90 15.20
#